data_AF-A0A7X5ED35-F1
#
_entry.id   AF-A0A7X5ED35-F1
#
_cell.length_a   1.000
_cell.length_b   1.000
_cell.length_c   1.000
_cell.angle_alpha   90.00
_cell.angle_beta   90.00
_cell.angle_gamma   90.00
#
_symmetry.space_group_name_H-M   'P 1'
#
loop_
_entity.id
_entity.type
_entity.pdbx_description
1 polymer ?
#
loop_
_entity_poly.entity_id
_entity_poly.type
_entity_poly.pdbx_seq_one_letter_code
_entity_poly.pdbx_strand_id
1 'polypeptide(L)'
;RDGDIDRPEDEAYADSYFFNANSKQAPQVVDKNVQPILDQSEVYSGCYGRISVNFYGFSTNGNKGIAAGLGNIQKLRDGESLGGRTNAEDDFDAVEVDDEEDFLG
;
A
#
# COMPACT_ATOMS: atom_id res chain seq x y z
N ARG A 1 -0.67 -0.58 18.14
CA ARG A 1 0.41 -1.57 18.33
C ARG A 1 1.71 -0.83 18.26
N ASP A 2 2.69 -1.30 19.02
CA ASP A 2 3.96 -0.62 19.20
C ASP A 2 4.96 -1.22 18.21
N GLY A 3 5.46 -0.41 17.28
CA GLY A 3 6.34 -0.89 16.19
C GLY A 3 7.63 -1.50 16.71
N ASP A 4 8.23 -0.89 17.73
CA ASP A 4 9.50 -1.32 18.30
C ASP A 4 9.38 -2.67 19.04
N ILE A 5 8.16 -3.01 19.49
CA ILE A 5 7.89 -4.26 20.23
C ILE A 5 7.33 -5.34 19.31
N ASP A 6 6.35 -5.00 18.47
CA ASP A 6 5.62 -5.95 17.64
C ASP A 6 6.29 -6.21 16.27
N ARG A 7 7.22 -5.34 15.84
CA ARG A 7 7.92 -5.36 14.55
C ARG A 7 9.41 -4.92 14.64
N PRO A 8 10.22 -5.50 15.55
CA PRO A 8 11.61 -5.05 15.77
C PRO A 8 12.55 -5.27 14.57
N GLU A 9 12.22 -6.21 13.68
CA GLU A 9 13.01 -6.54 12.49
C GLU A 9 12.72 -5.65 11.26
N ASP A 10 11.73 -4.76 11.34
CA ASP A 10 11.28 -3.93 10.21
C ASP A 10 11.51 -2.45 10.51
N GLU A 11 12.55 -1.87 9.89
CA GLU A 11 12.95 -0.47 10.08
C GLU A 11 11.82 0.52 9.77
N ALA A 12 10.84 0.15 8.93
CA ALA A 12 9.70 1.02 8.63
C ALA A 12 8.77 1.24 9.84
N TYR A 13 8.88 0.39 10.87
CA TYR A 13 8.10 0.48 12.11
C TYR A 13 8.88 1.07 13.28
N ALA A 14 10.19 1.33 13.13
CA ALA A 14 11.03 1.89 14.18
C ALA A 14 10.51 3.26 14.65
N ASP A 15 10.55 3.49 15.96
CA ASP A 15 10.09 4.70 16.65
C ASP A 15 8.63 5.09 16.31
N SER A 16 7.79 4.12 15.92
CA SER A 16 6.45 4.37 15.37
C SER A 16 5.36 3.47 15.96
N TYR A 17 4.17 4.04 16.14
CA TYR A 17 2.96 3.27 16.40
C TYR A 17 2.25 2.91 15.10
N PHE A 18 1.64 1.73 15.07
CA PHE A 18 0.85 1.29 13.93
C PHE A 18 -0.48 0.66 14.33
N PHE A 19 -1.42 0.68 13.39
CA PHE A 19 -2.70 0.00 13.49
C PHE A 19 -3.17 -0.41 12.10
N ASN A 20 -3.99 -1.47 12.05
CA ASN A 20 -4.59 -1.92 10.80
C ASN A 20 -6.01 -1.34 10.70
N ALA A 21 -6.25 -0.54 9.67
CA ALA A 21 -7.58 -0.05 9.33
C ALA A 21 -8.11 -0.73 8.07
N ASN A 22 -9.41 -1.00 8.02
CA ASN A 22 -10.05 -1.60 6.83
C ASN A 22 -11.43 -0.99 6.59
N SER A 23 -11.92 -1.11 5.36
CA SER A 23 -13.27 -0.70 4.98
C SER A 23 -13.84 -1.68 3.96
N LYS A 24 -15.16 -1.86 4.00
CA LYS A 24 -15.89 -2.60 2.96
C LYS A 24 -16.18 -1.75 1.72
N GLN A 25 -16.15 -0.42 1.88
CA GLN A 25 -16.37 0.54 0.80
C GLN A 25 -15.03 1.09 0.33
N ALA A 26 -14.90 1.27 -0.98
CA ALA A 26 -13.69 1.86 -1.56
C ALA A 26 -13.50 3.28 -1.00
N PRO A 27 -12.34 3.59 -0.40
CA PRO A 27 -12.04 4.93 0.10
C PRO A 27 -11.81 5.89 -1.08
N GLN A 28 -12.08 7.17 -0.86
CA GLN A 28 -11.63 8.20 -1.81
C GLN A 28 -10.15 8.49 -1.56
N VAL A 29 -9.38 8.54 -2.64
CA VAL A 29 -7.94 8.82 -2.59
C VAL A 29 -7.69 10.14 -3.32
N VAL A 30 -7.09 11.10 -2.62
CA VAL A 30 -6.91 12.47 -3.12
C VAL A 30 -5.48 12.96 -2.94
N ASP A 31 -5.11 13.98 -3.71
CA ASP A 31 -3.82 14.66 -3.62
C ASP A 31 -3.82 15.77 -2.53
N LYS A 32 -2.73 16.54 -2.47
CA LYS A 32 -2.58 17.70 -1.57
C LYS A 32 -3.68 18.75 -1.73
N ASN A 33 -4.24 18.86 -2.93
CA ASN A 33 -5.27 19.83 -3.32
C ASN A 33 -6.68 19.23 -3.23
N VAL A 34 -6.82 18.05 -2.62
CA VAL A 34 -8.10 17.33 -2.47
C VAL A 34 -8.72 16.99 -3.84
N GLN A 35 -7.87 16.79 -4.85
CA GLN A 35 -8.30 16.30 -6.17
C GLN A 35 -8.17 14.78 -6.22
N PRO A 36 -9.12 14.06 -6.82
CA PRO A 36 -9.04 12.61 -6.96
C PRO A 36 -7.76 12.19 -7.68
N ILE A 37 -7.02 11.25 -7.08
CA ILE A 37 -5.89 10.60 -7.74
C ILE A 37 -6.45 9.47 -8.60
N LEU A 38 -6.19 9.53 -9.91
CA LEU A 38 -6.69 8.57 -10.89
C LEU A 38 -5.67 7.46 -11.18
N ASP A 39 -4.39 7.76 -11.06
CA ASP A 39 -3.32 6.80 -11.23
C ASP A 39 -3.05 6.07 -9.91
N GLN A 40 -3.22 4.75 -9.91
CA GLN A 40 -2.95 3.92 -8.74
C GLN A 40 -1.45 3.83 -8.41
N SER A 41 -0.57 4.13 -9.37
CA SER A 41 0.87 4.14 -9.15
C SER A 41 1.31 5.25 -8.17
N GLU A 42 0.56 6.34 -8.09
CA GLU A 42 0.82 7.49 -7.21
C GLU A 42 0.66 7.16 -5.72
N VAL A 43 -0.06 6.09 -5.39
CA VAL A 43 -0.31 5.65 -4.00
C VAL A 43 0.20 4.24 -3.81
N TYR A 44 1.30 4.11 -3.06
CA TYR A 44 2.03 2.86 -2.87
C TYR A 44 2.48 2.69 -1.40
N SER A 45 2.83 1.46 -1.02
CA SER A 45 3.37 1.15 0.32
C SER A 45 4.66 1.91 0.57
N GLY A 46 4.70 2.71 1.63
CA GLY A 46 5.84 3.57 1.97
C GLY A 46 5.65 5.05 1.61
N CYS A 47 4.59 5.39 0.88
CA CYS A 47 4.23 6.77 0.68
C CYS A 47 3.60 7.39 1.94
N TYR A 48 3.66 8.72 2.05
CA TYR A 48 3.17 9.44 3.23
C TYR A 48 1.91 10.23 2.93
N GLY A 49 0.95 10.16 3.85
CA GLY A 49 -0.34 10.78 3.69
C GLY A 49 -1.09 10.93 5.01
N ARG A 50 -2.29 11.47 4.90
CA ARG A 50 -3.27 11.50 5.99
C ARG A 50 -4.36 10.49 5.68
N ILE A 51 -4.86 9.86 6.72
CA ILE A 51 -5.99 8.95 6.61
C ILE A 51 -7.09 9.39 7.58
N SER A 52 -8.33 9.38 7.11
CA SER A 52 -9.49 9.47 7.98
C SER A 52 -9.74 8.10 8.58
N VAL A 53 -9.94 8.04 9.90
CA VAL A 53 -10.12 6.78 10.62
C VAL A 53 -11.26 6.92 11.60
N ASN A 54 -12.13 5.92 11.64
CA ASN A 54 -13.20 5.83 12.63
C ASN A 54 -12.95 4.64 13.56
N PHE A 55 -12.86 4.91 14.87
CA PHE A 55 -12.72 3.84 15.86
C PHE A 55 -14.09 3.41 16.37
N TYR A 56 -14.35 2.11 16.36
CA TYR A 56 -15.62 1.54 16.83
C TYR A 56 -15.40 0.24 17.59
N GLY A 57 -16.26 -0.01 18.58
CA GLY A 57 -16.26 -1.27 19.31
C GLY A 57 -16.75 -2.41 18.43
N PHE A 58 -16.11 -3.58 18.53
CA PHE A 58 -16.58 -4.80 17.88
C PHE A 58 -16.71 -5.93 18.90
N SER A 59 -17.65 -6.84 18.63
CA SER A 59 -17.84 -8.10 19.35
C SER A 59 -18.33 -9.14 18.36
N THR A 60 -17.41 -9.94 17.81
CA THR A 60 -17.70 -10.90 16.74
C THR A 60 -16.96 -12.20 17.00
N ASN A 61 -17.66 -13.34 16.93
CA ASN A 61 -17.08 -14.68 17.12
C ASN A 61 -16.22 -14.83 18.39
N GLY A 62 -16.65 -14.22 19.50
CA GLY A 62 -15.92 -14.24 20.77
C GLY A 62 -14.76 -13.24 20.87
N ASN A 63 -14.35 -12.61 19.76
CA ASN A 63 -13.37 -11.53 19.77
C ASN A 63 -14.07 -10.19 20.04
N LYS A 64 -13.57 -9.46 21.03
CA LYS A 64 -14.08 -8.15 21.42
C LYS A 64 -12.92 -7.15 21.50
N GLY A 65 -13.17 -5.91 21.12
CA GLY A 65 -12.15 -4.87 21.16
C GLY A 65 -12.57 -3.61 20.42
N ILE A 66 -11.57 -2.80 20.06
CA ILE A 66 -11.74 -1.60 19.24
C ILE A 66 -11.14 -1.88 17.86
N ALA A 67 -11.93 -1.67 16.81
CA ALA A 67 -11.52 -1.74 15.43
C ALA A 67 -11.30 -0.33 14.86
N ALA A 68 -10.53 -0.25 13.78
CA ALA A 68 -10.29 0.97 13.02
C ALA A 68 -10.90 0.83 11.62
N GLY A 69 -11.93 1.62 11.34
CA GLY A 69 -12.53 1.75 10.02
C GLY A 69 -11.72 2.73 9.17
N LEU A 70 -11.33 2.31 7.96
CA LEU A 70 -10.61 3.15 7.01
C LEU A 70 -11.59 4.09 6.30
N GLY A 71 -11.32 5.39 6.36
CA GLY A 71 -12.00 6.42 5.57
C GLY A 71 -11.15 6.86 4.37
N ASN A 72 -11.28 8.13 4.00
CA ASN A 72 -10.55 8.71 2.87
C ASN A 72 -9.04 8.83 3.14
N ILE A 73 -8.26 8.82 2.06
CA ILE A 73 -6.81 8.89 2.07
C ILE A 73 -6.38 10.13 1.30
N GLN A 74 -5.49 10.93 1.88
CA GLN A 74 -4.86 12.07 1.22
C GLN A 74 -3.35 11.83 1.11
N LYS A 75 -2.84 11.67 -0.11
CA LYS A 75 -1.41 11.56 -0.40
C LYS A 75 -0.73 12.93 -0.21
N LEU A 76 0.39 12.96 0.52
CA LEU A 76 1.14 14.19 0.82
C LEU A 76 2.57 14.19 0.29
N ARG A 77 3.27 13.07 0.25
CA ARG A 77 4.62 13.02 -0.33
C ARG A 77 5.06 11.61 -0.60
N ASP A 78 5.99 11.49 -1.51
CA ASP A 78 6.69 10.24 -1.76
C ASP A 78 7.59 9.84 -0.59
N GLY A 79 7.84 8.54 -0.55
CA GLY A 79 8.68 7.86 0.43
C GLY A 79 9.40 6.72 -0.25
N GLU A 80 10.25 6.04 0.50
CA GLU A 80 10.86 4.80 0.03
C GLU A 80 9.78 3.74 -0.18
N SER A 81 9.80 3.05 -1.32
CA SER A 81 8.83 1.99 -1.61
C SER A 81 9.12 0.80 -0.70
N LEU A 82 8.14 0.46 0.15
CA LEU A 82 8.19 -0.70 1.04
C LEU A 82 7.58 -1.95 0.39
N GLY A 83 7.14 -1.86 -0.87
CA GLY A 83 6.52 -2.95 -1.60
C GLY A 83 7.56 -3.83 -2.30
N GLY A 84 7.43 -5.15 -2.17
CA GLY A 84 8.22 -6.15 -2.88
C GLY A 84 7.80 -6.35 -4.34
N ARG A 85 7.72 -5.28 -5.14
CA ARG A 85 7.69 -5.42 -6.59
C ARG A 85 9.13 -5.70 -7.04
N THR A 86 9.37 -6.91 -7.53
CA THR A 86 10.58 -7.25 -8.27
C THR A 86 10.63 -6.43 -9.55
N ASN A 87 11.83 -6.05 -10.00
CA ASN A 87 11.93 -5.37 -11.29
C ASN A 87 11.63 -6.37 -12.40
N ALA A 88 11.13 -5.90 -13.54
CA ALA A 88 10.90 -6.77 -14.69
C ALA A 88 12.18 -7.51 -15.13
N GLU A 89 13.35 -6.90 -14.92
CA GLU A 89 14.66 -7.50 -15.17
C GLU A 89 14.99 -8.66 -14.20
N ASP A 90 14.40 -8.66 -13.00
CA ASP A 90 14.54 -9.77 -12.04
C ASP A 90 13.56 -10.91 -12.36
N ASP A 91 12.46 -10.61 -13.06
CA ASP A 91 11.38 -11.56 -13.36
C ASP A 91 11.49 -12.20 -14.76
N PHE A 92 12.10 -11.51 -15.72
CA PHE A 92 12.12 -11.90 -17.13
C PHE A 92 13.53 -11.82 -17.74
N ASP A 93 13.93 -12.91 -18.40
CA ASP A 93 15.06 -12.89 -19.33
C ASP A 93 14.65 -12.32 -20.70
N ALA A 94 15.60 -11.72 -21.42
CA ALA A 94 15.37 -11.29 -22.80
C ALA A 94 15.10 -12.51 -23.70
N VAL A 95 13.98 -12.49 -24.42
CA VAL A 95 13.70 -13.48 -25.46
C VAL A 95 14.46 -13.03 -26.72
N GLU A 96 15.49 -13.78 -27.11
CA GLU A 96 16.10 -13.62 -28.44
C GLU A 96 15.05 -14.04 -29.48
N VAL A 97 14.56 -13.05 -30.24
CA VAL A 97 13.73 -13.31 -31.41
C VAL A 97 14.70 -13.50 -32.57
N ASP A 98 14.85 -14.75 -33.03
CA ASP A 98 15.54 -15.03 -34.29
C ASP A 98 14.69 -14.43 -35.43
N ASP A 99 15.03 -13.21 -35.83
CA ASP A 99 14.45 -12.47 -36.96
C ASP A 99 14.84 -13.11 -38.32
N GLU A 100 14.85 -14.44 -38.45
CA GLU A 100 15.19 -15.15 -39.69
C GLU A 100 14.09 -16.08 -40.25
N GLU A 101 12.96 -16.33 -39.55
CA GLU A 101 11.94 -17.30 -40.01
C GLU A 101 10.50 -16.78 -40.22
N ASP A 102 10.26 -15.48 -40.49
CA ASP A 102 8.88 -15.02 -40.83
C ASP A 102 8.78 -14.02 -42.01
N PHE A 103 9.81 -13.97 -42.89
CA PHE A 103 9.75 -13.23 -44.16
C PHE A 103 9.69 -14.13 -45.42
N LEU A 104 9.63 -15.47 -45.26
CA LEU A 104 9.50 -16.39 -46.40
C LEU A 104 8.52 -17.53 -46.08
N GLY A 105 7.22 -17.31 -46.37
CA GLY A 105 6.17 -18.33 -46.34
C GLY A 105 4.80 -17.83 -46.75
#